data_AF-A0AA88HH79-F1
#
_entry.id   AF-A0AA88HH79-F1
#
_cell.length_a   1.000
_cell.length_b   1.000
_cell.length_c   1.000
_cell.angle_alpha   90.00
_cell.angle_beta   90.00
_cell.angle_gamma   90.00
#
_symmetry.space_group_name_H-M   'P 1'
#
loop_
_entity.id
_entity.type
_entity.pdbx_description
1 polymer ?
#
loop_
_entity_poly.entity_id
_entity_poly.type
_entity_poly.pdbx_seq_one_letter_code
_entity_poly.pdbx_strand_id
1 'polypeptide(L)'
;MEDLLVEVLSDDGHYYEAILTDVTDTEILVTFENMLTVMDGRKNLETKNYPFAKARLPPLKDTTGAAPSYAEGQEIEVVCMLFGFYRATIQEILIDGEFFSVKHLNPEYPIVTFYEIVPVDRIRVPNPNPPLTKEDFVKFQIDVPMELRYIAEKRKIHKDFQLRIGAAICRFEPESGSLVCISRANWSKKAADELKDCHFNILREKAERFKKLEEKAIQLRSKLVEEAIQLRSKLEEAIQLRPKLEEEEFWTEGTGEE
;
A
#
# COMPACT_ATOMS: atom_id res chain seq x y z
N MET A 1 -6.55 7.95 1.87
CA MET A 1 -5.20 7.48 1.43
C MET A 1 -4.18 8.56 1.76
N GLU A 2 -4.50 9.83 1.56
CA GLU A 2 -3.67 10.96 2.03
C GLU A 2 -3.51 11.00 3.56
N ASP A 3 -4.46 10.47 4.34
CA ASP A 3 -4.37 10.42 5.82
C ASP A 3 -3.24 9.55 6.39
N LEU A 4 -2.54 8.80 5.54
CA LEU A 4 -1.42 7.92 5.91
C LEU A 4 -0.06 8.48 5.52
N LEU A 5 0.00 9.56 4.73
CA LEU A 5 1.26 10.14 4.30
C LEU A 5 1.84 11.00 5.43
N VAL A 6 3.12 10.77 5.71
CA VAL A 6 3.91 11.52 6.68
C VAL A 6 5.28 11.83 6.08
N GLU A 7 5.89 12.93 6.53
CA GLU A 7 7.28 13.26 6.23
C GLU A 7 8.14 12.92 7.45
N VAL A 8 9.14 12.07 7.29
CA VAL A 8 10.05 11.66 8.38
C VAL A 8 11.44 12.23 8.19
N LEU A 9 12.00 12.81 9.25
CA LEU A 9 13.36 13.33 9.33
C LEU A 9 14.34 12.17 9.49
N SER A 10 15.14 11.96 8.45
CA SER A 10 16.20 10.98 8.42
C SER A 10 17.49 11.54 9.03
N ASP A 11 18.45 10.65 9.32
CA ASP A 11 19.71 11.00 9.97
C ASP A 11 20.67 11.78 9.06
N ASP A 12 20.35 11.91 7.77
CA ASP A 12 20.99 12.80 6.78
C ASP A 12 20.38 14.22 6.77
N GLY A 13 19.44 14.52 7.67
CA GLY A 13 18.87 15.85 7.85
C GLY A 13 17.77 16.21 6.84
N HIS A 14 17.37 15.24 6.01
CA HIS A 14 16.34 15.40 5.01
C HIS A 14 15.02 14.79 5.49
N TYR A 15 13.91 15.40 5.10
CA TYR A 15 12.58 14.81 5.26
C TYR A 15 12.25 13.93 4.06
N TYR A 16 11.73 12.73 4.29
CA TYR A 16 11.28 11.83 3.23
C TYR A 16 9.81 11.49 3.39
N GLU A 17 9.07 11.42 2.28
CA GLU A 17 7.69 10.93 2.30
C GLU A 17 7.66 9.45 2.61
N ALA A 18 6.80 9.08 3.55
CA ALA A 18 6.56 7.72 3.98
C ALA A 18 5.07 7.49 4.26
N ILE A 19 4.66 6.23 4.20
CA ILE A 19 3.31 5.78 4.53
C ILE A 19 3.33 5.20 5.92
N LEU A 20 2.50 5.76 6.80
CA LEU A 20 2.22 5.25 8.13
C LEU A 20 1.60 3.85 8.05
N THR A 21 2.20 2.89 8.75
CA THR A 21 1.73 1.51 8.85
C THR A 21 1.26 1.13 10.25
N ASP A 22 1.84 1.74 11.30
CA ASP A 22 1.40 1.54 12.68
C ASP A 22 1.83 2.71 13.59
N VAL A 23 1.28 2.74 14.80
CA VAL A 23 1.60 3.69 15.86
C VAL A 23 1.79 2.94 17.17
N THR A 24 2.89 3.21 17.87
CA THR A 24 3.17 2.72 19.23
C THR A 24 2.96 3.83 20.25
N ASP A 25 3.29 3.58 21.51
CA ASP A 25 3.19 4.60 22.54
C ASP A 25 4.23 5.73 22.40
N THR A 26 5.32 5.49 21.67
CA THR A 26 6.48 6.41 21.58
C THR A 26 6.92 6.71 20.15
N GLU A 27 6.53 5.88 19.18
CA GLU A 27 7.03 5.91 17.81
C GLU A 27 5.92 5.65 16.79
N ILE A 28 6.17 6.08 15.56
CA ILE A 28 5.41 5.67 14.38
C ILE A 28 6.19 4.64 13.58
N LEU A 29 5.47 3.73 12.95
CA LEU A 29 6.00 2.77 11.99
C LEU A 29 5.61 3.25 10.60
N VAL A 30 6.60 3.33 9.71
CA VAL A 30 6.41 3.85 8.36
C VAL A 30 7.08 2.95 7.33
N THR A 31 6.62 3.07 6.09
CA THR A 31 7.19 2.40 4.92
C THR A 31 7.40 3.41 3.79
N PHE A 32 8.44 3.22 2.99
CA PHE A 32 8.79 4.14 1.91
C PHE A 32 8.39 3.55 0.55
N GLU A 33 7.52 4.22 -0.21
CA GLU A 33 7.13 3.73 -1.54
C GLU A 33 8.28 3.81 -2.57
N ASN A 34 9.19 4.79 -2.42
CA ASN A 34 10.18 5.13 -3.45
C ASN A 34 11.60 4.60 -3.21
N MET A 35 11.91 3.97 -2.06
CA MET A 35 13.21 3.31 -1.85
C MET A 35 13.31 1.91 -2.51
N LEU A 36 12.32 1.54 -3.32
CA LEU A 36 12.08 0.17 -3.76
C LEU A 36 12.82 -0.25 -5.05
N THR A 37 13.77 0.52 -5.57
CA THR A 37 14.27 0.22 -6.95
C THR A 37 15.79 0.22 -7.17
N VAL A 38 16.69 0.47 -6.20
CA VAL A 38 18.12 0.57 -6.58
C VAL A 38 19.11 -0.35 -5.86
N MET A 39 18.83 -0.92 -4.68
CA MET A 39 19.94 -1.56 -3.95
C MET A 39 19.98 -3.09 -3.85
N ASP A 40 18.91 -3.89 -4.00
CA ASP A 40 19.13 -5.36 -3.84
C ASP A 40 18.05 -6.35 -4.30
N GLY A 41 17.26 -6.10 -5.36
CA GLY A 41 16.35 -7.11 -5.95
C GLY A 41 15.30 -7.73 -5.00
N ARG A 42 15.22 -7.27 -3.75
CA ARG A 42 14.31 -7.72 -2.70
C ARG A 42 13.25 -6.65 -2.52
N LYS A 43 12.01 -7.00 -2.82
CA LYS A 43 10.80 -6.23 -2.47
C LYS A 43 10.55 -6.26 -0.95
N ASN A 44 11.52 -5.87 -0.14
CA ASN A 44 11.26 -5.64 1.28
C ASN A 44 10.99 -4.16 1.45
N LEU A 45 9.70 -3.85 1.49
CA LEU A 45 9.19 -2.60 2.05
C LEU A 45 9.49 -2.64 3.55
N GLU A 46 10.75 -2.39 3.93
CA GLU A 46 11.17 -2.41 5.33
C GLU A 46 10.38 -1.37 6.10
N THR A 47 9.65 -1.83 7.11
CA THR A 47 8.99 -0.95 8.05
C THR A 47 10.05 -0.40 9.00
N LYS A 48 10.15 0.92 9.07
CA LYS A 48 11.09 1.62 9.96
C LYS A 48 10.33 2.36 11.04
N ASN A 49 10.93 2.43 12.22
CA ASN A 49 10.38 3.17 13.35
C ASN A 49 10.99 4.57 13.39
N TYR A 50 10.15 5.57 13.64
CA TYR A 50 10.57 6.94 13.88
C TYR A 50 9.91 7.49 15.14
N PRO A 51 10.64 8.22 16.00
CA PRO A 51 10.03 9.00 17.07
C PRO A 51 9.04 10.02 16.49
N PHE A 52 7.96 10.31 17.22
CA PHE A 52 6.98 11.32 16.80
C PHE A 52 7.63 12.68 16.48
N ALA A 53 8.62 13.10 17.28
CA ALA A 53 9.36 14.35 17.07
C ALA A 53 10.14 14.42 15.75
N LYS A 54 10.44 13.27 15.12
CA LYS A 54 11.10 13.18 13.81
C LYS A 54 10.10 13.00 12.67
N ALA A 55 8.80 13.14 12.90
CA ALA A 55 7.79 12.98 11.86
C ALA A 55 6.83 14.18 11.84
N ARG A 56 6.31 14.53 10.67
CA ARG A 56 5.31 15.60 10.49
C ARG A 56 4.35 15.24 9.37
N LEU A 57 3.25 15.95 9.27
CA LEU A 57 2.32 15.80 8.15
C LEU A 57 2.88 16.51 6.91
N PRO A 58 2.63 15.99 5.70
CA PRO A 58 2.95 16.72 4.48
C PRO A 58 2.16 18.04 4.42
N PRO A 59 2.67 19.07 3.74
CA PRO A 59 1.92 20.29 3.54
C PRO A 59 0.65 19.99 2.74
N LEU A 60 -0.43 20.72 3.03
CA LEU A 60 -1.64 20.65 2.21
C LEU A 60 -1.28 21.06 0.78
N LYS A 61 -1.71 20.26 -0.22
CA LYS A 61 -1.51 20.61 -1.62
C LYS A 61 -2.18 21.96 -1.87
N ASP A 62 -1.43 22.91 -2.41
CA ASP A 62 -1.97 24.22 -2.70
C ASP A 62 -3.00 24.09 -3.83
N THR A 63 -4.27 24.26 -3.47
CA THR A 63 -5.40 24.16 -4.40
C THR A 63 -5.74 25.50 -5.04
N THR A 64 -5.04 26.57 -4.66
CA THR A 64 -5.35 27.93 -5.11
C THR A 64 -4.81 28.25 -6.51
N GLY A 65 -3.90 27.42 -7.04
CA GLY A 65 -3.30 27.60 -8.37
C GLY A 65 -2.46 28.87 -8.52
N ALA A 66 -2.27 29.63 -7.44
CA ALA A 66 -1.37 30.76 -7.40
C ALA A 66 0.06 30.23 -7.26
N ALA A 67 0.94 30.61 -8.19
CA ALA A 67 2.36 30.34 -8.03
C ALA A 67 2.84 31.05 -6.76
N PRO A 68 3.52 30.36 -5.83
CA PRO A 68 4.14 31.01 -4.68
C PRO A 68 5.10 32.09 -5.19
N SER A 69 4.99 33.30 -4.65
CA SER A 69 5.98 34.34 -4.90
C SER A 69 7.15 34.12 -3.95
N TYR A 70 8.36 34.07 -4.51
CA TYR A 70 9.59 33.86 -3.77
C TYR A 70 10.43 35.15 -3.73
N ALA A 71 11.10 35.39 -2.61
CA ALA A 71 11.99 36.53 -2.40
C ALA A 71 13.40 36.10 -2.00
N GLU A 72 14.40 36.93 -2.31
CA GLU A 72 15.76 36.73 -1.82
C GLU A 72 15.81 36.78 -0.28
N GLY A 73 16.61 35.90 0.32
CA GLY A 73 16.68 35.72 1.77
C GLY A 73 15.53 34.89 2.36
N GLN A 74 14.54 34.47 1.57
CA GLN A 74 13.44 33.64 2.05
C GLN A 74 13.90 32.19 2.33
N GLU A 75 13.43 31.61 3.43
CA GLU A 75 13.58 30.18 3.71
C GLU A 75 12.58 29.34 2.89
N ILE A 76 13.09 28.25 2.33
CA ILE A 76 12.35 27.31 1.49
C ILE A 76 12.74 25.87 1.84
N GLU A 77 11.95 24.92 1.34
CA GLU A 77 12.34 23.52 1.27
C GLU A 77 12.62 23.14 -0.19
N VAL A 78 13.75 22.48 -0.40
CA VAL A 78 14.23 22.06 -1.72
C VAL A 78 14.12 20.55 -1.84
N VAL A 79 13.58 20.07 -2.95
CA VAL A 79 13.48 18.66 -3.30
C VAL A 79 14.83 18.19 -3.85
N CYS A 80 15.47 17.25 -3.16
CA CYS A 80 16.70 16.61 -3.61
C CYS A 80 16.42 15.47 -4.61
N MET A 81 17.46 15.01 -5.29
CA MET A 81 17.36 13.94 -6.31
C MET A 81 16.80 12.62 -5.78
N LEU A 82 16.91 12.37 -4.46
CA LEU A 82 16.36 11.18 -3.81
C LEU A 82 14.95 11.40 -3.26
N PHE A 83 14.24 12.43 -3.73
CA PHE A 83 12.88 12.81 -3.29
C PHE A 83 12.79 13.18 -1.80
N GLY A 84 13.92 13.56 -1.19
CA GLY A 84 13.95 14.14 0.14
C GLY A 84 13.81 15.67 0.09
N PHE A 85 13.39 16.28 1.19
CA PHE A 85 13.28 17.72 1.35
C PHE A 85 14.31 18.23 2.35
N TYR A 86 15.06 19.27 1.99
CA TYR A 86 15.98 19.94 2.91
C TYR A 86 15.68 21.44 2.98
N ARG A 87 16.01 22.06 4.11
CA ARG A 87 15.84 23.51 4.31
C ARG A 87 16.98 24.29 3.69
N ALA A 88 16.64 25.34 2.96
CA ALA A 88 17.58 26.24 2.32
C ALA A 88 17.08 27.69 2.36
N THR A 89 17.96 28.64 2.08
CA THR A 89 17.62 30.06 1.90
C THR A 89 17.92 30.47 0.46
N ILE A 90 16.98 31.17 -0.17
CA ILE A 90 17.19 31.78 -1.50
C ILE A 90 18.26 32.85 -1.38
N GLN A 91 19.32 32.74 -2.17
CA GLN A 91 20.41 33.71 -2.21
C GLN A 91 20.18 34.71 -3.34
N GLU A 92 19.84 34.22 -4.53
CA GLU A 92 19.58 35.04 -5.71
C GLU A 92 18.47 34.40 -6.55
N ILE A 93 17.62 35.24 -7.14
CA ILE A 93 16.59 34.83 -8.10
C ILE A 93 17.14 35.01 -9.52
N LEU A 94 17.11 33.95 -10.31
CA LEU A 94 17.70 33.90 -11.65
C LEU A 94 16.60 33.73 -12.69
N ILE A 95 16.83 34.26 -13.89
CA ILE A 95 15.97 34.07 -15.08
C ILE A 95 14.49 34.32 -14.72
N ASP A 96 14.18 35.52 -14.23
CA ASP A 96 12.82 35.96 -13.87
C ASP A 96 12.03 35.00 -12.95
N GLY A 97 12.73 34.21 -12.13
CA GLY A 97 12.10 33.28 -11.18
C GLY A 97 11.93 31.85 -11.69
N GLU A 98 12.53 31.50 -12.83
CA GLU A 98 12.59 30.10 -13.29
C GLU A 98 13.63 29.29 -12.50
N PHE A 99 14.70 29.94 -12.03
CA PHE A 99 15.79 29.30 -11.29
C PHE A 99 16.17 30.09 -10.04
N PHE A 100 16.65 29.38 -9.02
CA PHE A 100 17.02 29.95 -7.73
C PHE A 100 18.40 29.44 -7.32
N SER A 101 19.29 30.34 -6.95
CA SER A 101 20.51 29.99 -6.23
C SER A 101 20.16 29.84 -4.76
N VAL A 102 20.34 28.64 -4.19
CA VAL A 102 19.91 28.32 -2.82
C VAL A 102 21.08 27.88 -1.98
N LYS A 103 21.07 28.25 -0.69
CA LYS A 103 22.08 27.84 0.30
C LYS A 103 21.45 26.94 1.35
N HIS A 104 22.00 25.75 1.53
CA HIS A 104 21.52 24.81 2.55
C HIS A 104 21.69 25.38 3.98
N LEU A 105 20.65 25.22 4.81
CA LEU A 105 20.60 25.75 6.19
C LEU A 105 21.24 24.87 7.27
N ASN A 106 21.59 23.60 7.01
CA ASN A 106 22.03 22.68 8.07
C ASN A 106 23.55 22.56 8.14
N PRO A 107 24.21 23.06 9.21
CA PRO A 107 25.67 23.06 9.34
C PRO A 107 26.26 21.72 9.81
N GLU A 108 25.45 20.80 10.32
CA GLU A 108 25.93 19.51 10.87
C GLU A 108 26.20 18.44 9.79
N TYR A 109 25.84 18.71 8.53
CA TYR A 109 26.13 17.84 7.39
C TYR A 109 27.31 18.42 6.59
N PRO A 110 28.55 17.96 6.86
CA PRO A 110 29.77 18.74 6.67
C PRO A 110 30.35 18.66 5.25
N ILE A 111 29.57 18.25 4.25
CA ILE A 111 30.03 18.32 2.86
C ILE A 111 29.50 19.63 2.29
N VAL A 112 30.23 20.70 2.59
CA VAL A 112 30.32 21.97 1.85
C VAL A 112 29.06 22.85 1.89
N THR A 113 29.29 24.15 2.06
CA THR A 113 28.42 25.25 1.65
C THR A 113 28.04 25.13 0.17
N PHE A 114 27.18 24.16 -0.18
CA PHE A 114 26.70 24.00 -1.54
C PHE A 114 25.65 25.07 -1.77
N TYR A 115 26.04 26.01 -2.62
CA TYR A 115 25.09 26.76 -3.41
C TYR A 115 24.64 25.79 -4.53
N GLU A 116 23.34 25.53 -4.60
CA GLU A 116 22.73 24.76 -5.68
C GLU A 116 21.88 25.71 -6.53
N ILE A 117 21.93 25.57 -7.85
CA ILE A 117 20.97 26.24 -8.73
C ILE A 117 19.84 25.24 -8.95
N VAL A 118 18.65 25.57 -8.49
CA VAL A 118 17.46 24.71 -8.61
C VAL A 118 16.35 25.39 -9.41
N PRO A 119 15.64 24.65 -10.27
CA PRO A 119 14.44 25.14 -10.92
C PRO A 119 13.28 25.33 -9.93
N VAL A 120 12.31 26.17 -10.30
CA VAL A 120 11.13 26.52 -9.48
C VAL A 120 10.27 25.32 -9.05
N ASP A 121 10.26 24.25 -9.86
CA ASP A 121 9.49 23.01 -9.60
C ASP A 121 10.11 22.15 -8.48
N ARG A 122 11.37 22.40 -8.11
CA ARG A 122 12.08 21.71 -7.02
C ARG A 122 12.03 22.48 -5.70
N ILE A 123 11.33 23.60 -5.61
CA ILE A 123 11.23 24.38 -4.37
C ILE A 123 9.79 24.49 -3.89
N ARG A 124 9.61 24.52 -2.58
CA ARG A 124 8.32 24.79 -1.93
C ARG A 124 8.49 25.67 -0.71
N VAL A 125 7.40 26.31 -0.30
CA VAL A 125 7.32 27.00 1.00
C VAL A 125 7.60 25.98 2.11
N PRO A 126 8.33 26.35 3.18
CA PRO A 126 8.62 25.44 4.28
C PRO A 126 7.32 24.86 4.85
N ASN A 127 7.31 23.55 5.07
CA ASN A 127 6.15 22.86 5.60
C ASN A 127 5.79 23.43 7.00
N PRO A 128 4.59 24.01 7.17
CA PRO A 128 4.20 24.68 8.42
C PRO A 128 3.75 23.70 9.51
N ASN A 129 3.59 22.41 9.20
CA ASN A 129 3.10 21.44 10.15
C ASN A 129 4.14 21.19 11.27
N PRO A 130 3.70 21.22 12.54
CA PRO A 130 4.58 20.85 13.65
C PRO A 130 4.93 19.36 13.60
N PRO A 131 5.96 18.94 14.39
CA PRO A 131 6.19 17.53 14.62
C PRO A 131 4.94 16.84 15.18
N LEU A 132 4.77 15.57 14.84
CA LEU A 132 3.69 14.74 15.33
C LEU A 132 3.84 14.51 16.83
N THR A 133 2.72 14.14 17.42
CA THR A 133 2.57 13.77 18.82
C THR A 133 1.73 12.50 18.92
N LYS A 134 1.73 11.85 20.09
CA LYS A 134 0.90 10.66 20.30
C LYS A 134 -0.59 11.00 20.18
N GLU A 135 -0.94 12.20 20.62
CA GLU A 135 -2.30 12.74 20.64
C GLU A 135 -2.87 12.98 19.24
N ASP A 136 -2.02 13.06 18.21
CA ASP A 136 -2.46 13.15 16.81
C ASP A 136 -3.09 11.85 16.28
N PHE A 137 -2.94 10.74 17.02
CA PHE A 137 -3.44 9.44 16.63
C PHE A 137 -4.29 8.80 17.72
N VAL A 138 -5.42 8.25 17.31
CA VAL A 138 -6.28 7.40 18.12
C VAL A 138 -6.16 5.97 17.59
N LYS A 139 -5.45 5.14 18.36
CA LYS A 139 -5.34 3.70 18.13
C LYS A 139 -6.28 2.95 19.08
N PHE A 140 -7.11 2.08 18.53
CA PHE A 140 -8.03 1.24 19.30
C PHE A 140 -8.23 -0.12 18.65
N GLN A 141 -8.71 -1.06 19.45
CA GLN A 141 -8.94 -2.44 19.03
C GLN A 141 -10.41 -2.80 19.18
N ILE A 142 -10.91 -3.63 18.27
CA ILE A 142 -12.27 -4.19 18.32
C ILE A 142 -12.15 -5.71 18.25
N ASP A 143 -12.56 -6.41 19.29
CA ASP A 143 -12.54 -7.87 19.33
C ASP A 143 -13.44 -8.44 18.23
N VAL A 144 -12.88 -9.33 17.40
CA VAL A 144 -13.64 -10.01 16.35
C VAL A 144 -14.13 -11.34 16.89
N PRO A 145 -15.44 -11.63 16.77
CA PRO A 145 -16.01 -12.93 17.11
C PRO A 145 -15.25 -14.07 16.41
N MET A 146 -14.97 -15.15 17.13
CA MET A 146 -14.09 -16.23 16.66
C MET A 146 -14.56 -16.80 15.32
N GLU A 147 -15.87 -16.92 15.11
CA GLU A 147 -16.48 -17.43 13.90
C GLU A 147 -16.25 -16.54 12.66
N LEU A 148 -15.90 -15.27 12.85
CA LEU A 148 -15.66 -14.30 11.77
C LEU A 148 -14.18 -14.05 11.48
N ARG A 149 -13.27 -14.57 12.30
CA ARG A 149 -11.82 -14.31 12.17
C ARG A 149 -11.25 -14.76 10.82
N TYR A 150 -11.70 -15.90 10.31
CA TYR A 150 -11.25 -16.43 9.02
C TYR A 150 -11.58 -15.52 7.83
N ILE A 151 -12.69 -14.78 7.89
CA ILE A 151 -13.07 -13.83 6.85
C ILE A 151 -12.46 -12.45 7.09
N ALA A 152 -12.26 -12.05 8.35
CA ALA A 152 -11.62 -10.79 8.72
C ALA A 152 -10.18 -10.71 8.20
N GLU A 153 -9.46 -11.83 8.06
CA GLU A 153 -8.11 -11.85 7.49
C GLU A 153 -8.06 -11.54 5.98
N LYS A 154 -9.21 -11.56 5.28
CA LYS A 154 -9.22 -11.33 3.82
C LYS A 154 -8.85 -9.88 3.48
N ARG A 155 -7.99 -9.72 2.48
CA ARG A 155 -7.53 -8.40 2.00
C ARG A 155 -8.71 -7.51 1.62
N LYS A 156 -8.63 -6.24 2.03
CA LYS A 156 -9.59 -5.17 1.70
C LYS A 156 -11.03 -5.39 2.19
N ILE A 157 -11.30 -6.40 3.03
CA ILE A 157 -12.66 -6.70 3.50
C ILE A 157 -13.23 -5.59 4.40
N HIS A 158 -12.35 -4.83 5.06
CA HIS A 158 -12.69 -3.77 6.02
C HIS A 158 -12.74 -2.36 5.42
N LYS A 159 -12.51 -2.17 4.12
CA LYS A 159 -12.37 -0.83 3.52
C LYS A 159 -13.59 0.07 3.72
N ASP A 160 -14.80 -0.49 3.59
CA ASP A 160 -16.03 0.29 3.75
C ASP A 160 -16.24 0.71 5.20
N PHE A 161 -15.93 -0.18 6.14
CA PHE A 161 -15.98 0.11 7.57
C PHE A 161 -14.93 1.16 7.96
N GLN A 162 -13.69 0.98 7.50
CA GLN A 162 -12.59 1.92 7.66
C GLN A 162 -12.98 3.34 7.23
N LEU A 163 -13.58 3.47 6.05
CA LEU A 163 -14.02 4.77 5.53
C LEU A 163 -15.11 5.40 6.40
N ARG A 164 -16.10 4.61 6.83
CA ARG A 164 -17.23 5.10 7.65
C ARG A 164 -16.81 5.57 9.04
N ILE A 165 -15.81 4.94 9.64
CA ILE A 165 -15.29 5.34 10.95
C ILE A 165 -14.20 6.42 10.86
N GLY A 166 -13.88 6.90 9.65
CA GLY A 166 -12.81 7.88 9.45
C GLY A 166 -11.44 7.37 9.89
N ALA A 167 -11.18 6.06 9.79
CA ALA A 167 -9.89 5.49 10.13
C ALA A 167 -8.93 5.50 8.95
N ALA A 168 -7.68 5.86 9.22
CA ALA A 168 -6.62 5.79 8.22
C ALA A 168 -6.18 4.33 8.00
N ILE A 169 -6.19 3.50 9.05
CA ILE A 169 -5.86 2.07 9.01
C ILE A 169 -6.97 1.29 9.72
N CYS A 170 -7.42 0.19 9.11
CA CYS A 170 -8.27 -0.81 9.76
C CYS A 170 -7.85 -2.19 9.26
N ARG A 171 -7.15 -2.97 10.10
CA ARG A 171 -6.64 -4.30 9.75
C ARG A 171 -6.97 -5.32 10.82
N PHE A 172 -7.11 -6.58 10.41
CA PHE A 172 -7.25 -7.70 11.32
C PHE A 172 -5.87 -8.19 11.78
N GLU A 173 -5.72 -8.38 13.09
CA GLU A 173 -4.51 -8.87 13.73
C GLU A 173 -4.78 -10.30 14.26
N PRO A 174 -4.26 -11.35 13.60
CA PRO A 174 -4.57 -12.74 13.95
C PRO A 174 -4.15 -13.13 15.36
N GLU A 175 -3.04 -12.60 15.85
CA GLU A 175 -2.50 -12.92 17.18
C GLU A 175 -3.44 -12.49 18.32
N SER A 176 -4.03 -11.31 18.19
CA SER A 176 -5.00 -10.79 19.16
C SER A 176 -6.45 -11.19 18.83
N GLY A 177 -6.72 -11.57 17.58
CA GLY A 177 -8.08 -11.81 17.10
C GLY A 177 -8.94 -10.54 17.04
N SER A 178 -8.31 -9.37 16.86
CA SER A 178 -8.94 -8.06 16.90
C SER A 178 -8.72 -7.26 15.62
N LEU A 179 -9.63 -6.31 15.34
CA LEU A 179 -9.40 -5.25 14.35
C LEU A 179 -8.64 -4.10 15.01
N VAL A 180 -7.42 -3.86 14.54
CA VAL A 180 -6.62 -2.70 14.90
C VAL A 180 -7.01 -1.53 13.98
N CYS A 181 -7.54 -0.48 14.57
CA CYS A 181 -7.93 0.75 13.89
C CYS A 181 -7.04 1.90 14.34
N ILE A 182 -6.55 2.70 13.39
CA ILE A 182 -5.76 3.91 13.65
C ILE A 182 -6.41 5.04 12.87
N SER A 183 -6.72 6.13 13.58
CA SER A 183 -7.32 7.33 13.01
C SER A 183 -6.64 8.57 13.57
N ARG A 184 -6.73 9.68 12.84
CA ARG A 184 -6.39 11.02 13.36
C ARG A 184 -7.61 11.79 13.90
N ALA A 185 -8.79 11.17 13.80
CA ALA A 185 -10.05 11.76 14.23
C ALA A 185 -10.49 11.20 15.59
N ASN A 186 -10.66 12.09 16.58
CA ASN A 186 -11.06 11.70 17.94
C ASN A 186 -12.44 11.06 18.02
N TRP A 187 -13.33 11.30 17.05
CA TRP A 187 -14.65 10.67 16.98
C TRP A 187 -14.62 9.23 16.43
N SER A 188 -13.50 8.80 15.83
CA SER A 188 -13.39 7.52 15.12
C SER A 188 -13.72 6.32 16.01
N LYS A 189 -13.22 6.32 17.26
CA LYS A 189 -13.50 5.25 18.23
C LYS A 189 -15.00 5.13 18.51
N LYS A 190 -15.68 6.26 18.73
CA LYS A 190 -17.12 6.28 18.98
C LYS A 190 -17.92 5.77 17.77
N ALA A 191 -17.58 6.22 16.57
CA ALA A 191 -18.22 5.72 15.35
C ALA A 191 -17.98 4.22 15.14
N ALA A 192 -16.80 3.72 15.48
CA ALA A 192 -16.50 2.30 15.42
C ALA A 192 -17.34 1.49 16.41
N ASP A 193 -17.53 1.98 17.64
CA ASP A 193 -18.40 1.34 18.63
C ASP A 193 -19.87 1.29 18.20
N GLU A 194 -20.36 2.33 17.51
CA GLU A 194 -21.73 2.38 16.98
C GLU A 194 -21.92 1.49 15.73
N LEU A 195 -20.89 1.34 14.90
CA LEU A 195 -20.99 0.66 13.60
C LEU A 195 -20.45 -0.78 13.59
N LYS A 196 -19.74 -1.24 14.64
CA LYS A 196 -19.10 -2.57 14.67
C LYS A 196 -20.08 -3.72 14.45
N ASP A 197 -21.29 -3.65 15.03
CA ASP A 197 -22.29 -4.71 14.90
C ASP A 197 -22.82 -4.81 13.47
N CYS A 198 -23.05 -3.65 12.83
CA CYS A 198 -23.41 -3.59 11.41
C CYS A 198 -22.31 -4.21 10.55
N HIS A 199 -21.05 -3.89 10.83
CA HIS A 199 -19.90 -4.45 10.12
C HIS A 199 -19.78 -5.97 10.32
N PHE A 200 -19.98 -6.49 11.53
CA PHE A 200 -19.97 -7.93 11.78
C PHE A 200 -21.11 -8.68 11.08
N ASN A 201 -22.29 -8.07 10.96
CA ASN A 201 -23.37 -8.65 10.17
C ASN A 201 -23.00 -8.71 8.67
N ILE A 202 -22.38 -7.65 8.14
CA ILE A 202 -21.85 -7.66 6.77
C ILE A 202 -20.78 -8.76 6.59
N LEU A 203 -19.90 -8.96 7.57
CA LEU A 203 -18.91 -10.04 7.53
C LEU A 203 -19.57 -11.42 7.55
N ARG A 204 -20.62 -11.63 8.36
CA ARG A 204 -21.40 -12.89 8.38
C ARG A 204 -22.00 -13.20 7.02
N GLU A 205 -22.67 -12.23 6.41
CA GLU A 205 -23.24 -12.40 5.07
C GLU A 205 -22.16 -12.71 4.03
N LYS A 206 -21.02 -12.02 4.08
CA LYS A 206 -19.89 -12.31 3.18
C LYS A 206 -19.33 -13.72 3.46
N ALA A 207 -19.23 -14.13 4.72
CA ALA A 207 -18.75 -15.45 5.14
C ALA A 207 -19.59 -16.58 4.56
N GLU A 208 -20.92 -16.46 4.64
CA GLU A 208 -21.85 -17.42 4.04
C GLU A 208 -21.72 -17.46 2.51
N ARG A 209 -21.58 -16.29 1.87
CA ARG A 209 -21.37 -16.22 0.41
C ARG A 209 -20.06 -16.90 0.00
N PHE A 210 -18.98 -16.67 0.75
CA PHE A 210 -17.69 -17.32 0.50
C PHE A 210 -17.80 -18.83 0.64
N LYS A 211 -18.46 -19.33 1.69
CA LYS A 211 -18.69 -20.77 1.86
C LYS A 211 -19.47 -21.37 0.69
N LYS A 212 -20.55 -20.72 0.25
CA LYS A 212 -21.32 -21.14 -0.94
C LYS A 212 -20.49 -21.12 -2.23
N LEU A 213 -19.57 -20.16 -2.38
CA LEU A 213 -18.66 -20.09 -3.53
C LEU A 213 -17.63 -21.22 -3.49
N GLU A 214 -17.10 -21.54 -2.32
CA GLU A 214 -16.15 -22.64 -2.12
C GLU A 214 -16.81 -24.00 -2.42
N GLU A 215 -18.02 -24.23 -1.90
CA GLU A 215 -18.80 -25.43 -2.19
C GLU A 215 -19.07 -25.60 -3.70
N LYS A 216 -19.46 -24.51 -4.39
CA LYS A 216 -19.64 -24.53 -5.86
C LYS A 216 -18.33 -24.80 -6.60
N ALA A 217 -17.21 -24.25 -6.13
CA ALA A 217 -15.90 -24.49 -6.73
C ALA A 217 -15.47 -25.95 -6.58
N ILE A 218 -15.74 -26.57 -5.42
CA ILE A 218 -15.49 -27.99 -5.19
C ILE A 218 -16.36 -28.83 -6.13
N GLN A 219 -17.66 -28.56 -6.21
CA GLN A 219 -18.57 -29.26 -7.13
C GLN A 219 -18.11 -29.17 -8.60
N LEU A 220 -17.67 -28.00 -9.04
CA LEU A 220 -17.15 -27.81 -10.39
C LEU A 220 -15.85 -28.60 -10.60
N ARG A 221 -14.94 -28.59 -9.63
CA ARG A 221 -13.69 -29.38 -9.69
C ARG A 221 -13.97 -30.88 -9.76
N SER A 222 -14.91 -31.39 -8.96
CA SER A 222 -15.31 -32.80 -9.01
C SER A 222 -15.84 -33.20 -10.39
N LYS A 223 -16.71 -32.37 -10.99
CA LYS A 223 -17.22 -32.61 -12.35
C LYS A 223 -16.11 -32.64 -13.40
N LEU A 224 -15.16 -31.70 -13.34
CA LEU A 224 -14.03 -31.65 -14.27
C LEU A 224 -13.12 -32.89 -14.13
N VAL A 225 -12.92 -33.39 -12.90
CA VAL A 225 -12.15 -34.62 -12.66
C VAL A 225 -12.88 -35.84 -13.22
N GLU A 226 -14.20 -35.94 -13.02
CA GLU A 226 -15.01 -37.02 -13.60
C GLU A 226 -14.97 -37.02 -15.13
N GLU A 227 -15.13 -35.85 -15.76
CA GLU A 227 -15.02 -35.68 -17.21
C GLU A 227 -13.63 -36.07 -17.73
N ALA A 228 -12.56 -35.69 -17.02
CA ALA A 228 -11.19 -36.07 -17.39
C ALA A 228 -10.96 -37.59 -17.30
N ILE A 229 -11.49 -38.24 -16.27
CA ILE A 229 -11.41 -39.71 -16.14
C ILE A 229 -12.17 -40.39 -17.29
N GLN A 230 -13.36 -39.91 -17.64
CA GLN A 230 -14.14 -40.43 -18.76
C GLN A 230 -13.42 -40.27 -20.10
N LEU A 231 -12.85 -39.09 -20.36
CA LEU A 231 -12.06 -38.84 -21.57
C LEU A 231 -10.84 -39.75 -21.64
N ARG A 232 -10.16 -39.97 -20.53
CA ARG A 232 -9.03 -40.89 -20.45
C ARG A 232 -9.45 -42.34 -20.75
N SER A 233 -10.56 -42.81 -20.19
CA SER A 233 -11.10 -44.15 -20.47
C SER A 233 -11.41 -44.32 -21.96
N LYS A 234 -12.08 -43.34 -22.58
CA LYS A 234 -12.37 -43.37 -24.04
C LYS A 234 -11.11 -43.38 -24.88
N LEU A 235 -10.07 -42.65 -24.45
CA LEU A 235 -8.78 -42.65 -25.13
C LEU A 235 -8.09 -44.02 -25.01
N GLU A 236 -8.10 -44.63 -23.82
CA GLU A 236 -7.55 -45.98 -23.60
C GLU A 236 -8.28 -47.04 -24.45
N GLU A 237 -9.61 -46.97 -24.55
CA GLU A 237 -10.40 -47.80 -25.45
C GLU A 237 -10.02 -47.58 -26.92
N ALA A 238 -9.91 -46.33 -27.37
CA ALA A 238 -9.51 -46.00 -28.74
C ALA A 238 -8.10 -46.51 -29.08
N ILE A 239 -7.15 -46.43 -28.13
CA ILE A 239 -5.79 -46.98 -28.29
C ILE A 239 -5.84 -48.51 -28.44
N GLN A 240 -6.67 -49.20 -27.66
CA GLN A 240 -6.82 -50.66 -27.79
C GLN A 240 -7.46 -51.09 -29.10
N LEU A 241 -8.37 -50.29 -29.65
CA LEU A 241 -9.04 -50.56 -30.92
C LEU A 241 -8.18 -50.24 -32.14
N ARG A 242 -7.18 -49.36 -32.00
CA ARG A 242 -6.28 -48.91 -33.07
C ARG A 242 -5.60 -50.04 -33.87
N PRO A 243 -4.92 -51.02 -33.25
CA PRO A 243 -4.29 -52.10 -34.02
C PRO A 243 -5.29 -53.01 -34.76
N LYS A 244 -6.53 -53.15 -34.26
CA LYS A 244 -7.57 -53.93 -34.96
C LYS A 244 -8.11 -53.21 -36.19
N LEU A 245 -8.24 -51.89 -36.11
CA LEU A 245 -8.62 -51.05 -37.24
C LEU A 245 -7.52 -51.00 -38.30
N GLU A 246 -6.25 -50.92 -37.88
CA GLU A 246 -5.09 -51.00 -38.79
C GLU A 246 -4.97 -52.39 -39.47
N GLU A 247 -5.33 -53.49 -38.79
CA GLU A 247 -5.44 -54.82 -39.41
C GLU A 247 -6.62 -54.93 -40.40
N GLU A 248 -7.81 -54.42 -40.06
CA GLU A 248 -8.95 -54.42 -40.99
C GLU A 248 -8.68 -53.57 -42.24
N GLU A 249 -8.02 -52.41 -42.10
CA GLU A 249 -7.60 -51.60 -43.26
C GLU A 249 -6.59 -52.35 -44.15
N PHE A 250 -5.63 -53.07 -43.57
CA PHE A 250 -4.65 -53.89 -44.31
C PHE A 250 -5.31 -55.06 -45.07
N TRP A 251 -6.35 -55.70 -44.51
CA TRP A 251 -7.09 -56.76 -45.20
C TRP A 251 -8.01 -56.22 -46.30
N THR A 252 -8.54 -55.01 -46.17
CA THR A 252 -9.38 -54.38 -47.22
C THR A 252 -8.59 -53.88 -48.43
N GLU A 253 -7.31 -53.51 -48.27
CA GLU A 253 -6.42 -53.19 -49.39
C GLU A 253 -5.87 -54.44 -50.10
N GLY A 254 -5.85 -55.60 -49.44
CA GLY A 254 -5.28 -56.86 -49.96
C GLY A 254 -6.21 -57.76 -50.78
N THR A 255 -7.53 -57.52 -50.80
CA THR A 255 -8.51 -58.37 -51.53
C THR A 255 -8.97 -57.78 -52.87
N GLY A 256 -8.19 -56.87 -53.44
CA GLY A 256 -8.54 -56.09 -54.63
C GLY A 256 -7.75 -56.40 -55.90
N GLU A 257 -7.16 -57.59 -56.07
CA GLU A 257 -6.61 -58.03 -57.37
C GLU A 257 -6.81 -59.54 -57.58
N GLU A 258 -7.91 -59.92 -58.23
CA GLU A 258 -8.01 -61.00 -59.22
C GLU A 258 -8.98 -60.60 -60.33
#